data_AF-A0A954D409-F1
#
_entry.id   AF-A0A954D409-F1
#
_cell.length_a   1.000
_cell.length_b   1.000
_cell.length_c   1.000
_cell.angle_alpha   90.00
_cell.angle_beta   90.00
_cell.angle_gamma   90.00
#
_symmetry.space_group_name_H-M   'P 1'
#
loop_
_entity.id
_entity.type
_entity.pdbx_description
1 polymer ?
#
loop_
_entity_poly.entity_id
_entity_poly.type
_entity_poly.pdbx_seq_one_letter_code
_entity_poly.pdbx_strand_id
1 'polypeptide(L)'
;VLVDVPCSGTGVLRRNPDVKWRLQPAALEELLALQAEILADYARMTRPGGKLVYATCSVLPCEGEHQVHAFLASRSAEWTLEEERRIPPGEWGGDGFYMARLMRTAP
;
A
#
# COMPACT_ATOMS: atom_id res chain seq x y z
N VAL A 1 11.66 3.08 6.70
CA VAL A 1 10.34 3.72 6.92
C VAL A 1 9.28 2.66 6.67
N LEU A 2 8.31 2.53 7.57
CA LEU A 2 7.13 1.69 7.37
C LEU A 2 5.93 2.62 7.27
N VAL A 3 5.18 2.52 6.18
CA VAL A 3 3.93 3.22 5.95
C VAL A 3 2.82 2.18 5.84
N ASP A 4 2.16 1.96 6.98
CA ASP A 4 0.88 1.26 7.04
C ASP A 4 -0.21 2.29 6.83
N VAL A 5 -0.75 2.35 5.60
CA VAL A 5 -1.59 3.46 5.16
C VAL A 5 -3.07 3.15 5.40
N PRO A 6 -3.91 4.19 5.66
CA PRO A 6 -5.35 4.01 5.70
C PRO A 6 -5.86 3.39 4.39
N CYS A 7 -6.70 2.36 4.50
CA CYS A 7 -7.25 1.66 3.34
C CYS A 7 -8.69 1.22 3.60
N SER A 8 -9.31 0.62 2.59
CA SER A 8 -10.70 0.14 2.64
C SER A 8 -10.94 -0.95 3.67
N GLY A 9 -9.89 -1.64 4.14
CA GLY A 9 -10.01 -2.77 5.06
C GLY A 9 -10.68 -4.01 4.46
N THR A 10 -10.74 -4.12 3.13
CA THR A 10 -11.38 -5.27 2.44
C THR A 10 -10.70 -6.60 2.73
N GLY A 11 -9.44 -6.62 3.19
CA GLY A 11 -8.75 -7.82 3.62
C GLY A 11 -9.20 -8.36 4.98
N VAL A 12 -9.79 -7.52 5.83
CA VAL A 12 -10.18 -7.88 7.21
C VAL A 12 -11.68 -8.13 7.38
N LEU A 13 -12.42 -8.40 6.29
CA LEU A 13 -13.87 -8.62 6.30
C LEU A 13 -14.36 -9.67 7.32
N ARG A 14 -13.55 -10.70 7.59
CA ARG A 14 -13.86 -11.73 8.60
C ARG A 14 -13.95 -11.15 10.02
N ARG A 15 -13.14 -10.13 10.32
CA ARG A 15 -13.12 -9.44 11.62
C ARG A 15 -14.09 -8.26 11.66
N ASN A 16 -14.30 -7.61 10.51
CA ASN A 16 -15.12 -6.41 10.41
C ASN A 16 -16.07 -6.47 9.19
N PRO A 17 -17.21 -7.17 9.29
CA PRO A 17 -18.09 -7.44 8.15
C PRO A 17 -18.89 -6.22 7.67
N ASP A 18 -18.99 -5.16 8.49
CA ASP A 18 -19.65 -3.89 8.16
C ASP A 18 -18.96 -3.15 6.99
N VAL A 19 -17.65 -3.37 6.81
CA VAL A 19 -16.85 -2.80 5.72
C VAL A 19 -17.49 -3.06 4.35
N LYS A 20 -18.11 -4.23 4.15
CA LYS A 20 -18.81 -4.58 2.91
C LYS A 20 -19.90 -3.57 2.52
N TRP A 21 -20.57 -2.99 3.51
CA TRP A 21 -21.70 -2.08 3.29
C TRP A 21 -21.30 -0.61 3.35
N ARG A 22 -20.21 -0.31 4.06
CA ARG A 22 -19.68 1.04 4.24
C ARG A 22 -18.79 1.50 3.10
N LEU A 23 -18.18 0.58 2.36
CA LEU A 23 -17.30 0.94 1.25
C LEU A 23 -18.11 1.59 0.12
N GLN A 24 -17.90 2.89 -0.07
CA GLN A 24 -18.50 3.68 -1.15
C GLN A 24 -17.41 4.04 -2.17
N PRO A 25 -17.72 4.06 -3.48
CA PRO A 25 -16.73 4.40 -4.51
C PRO A 25 -16.03 5.75 -4.29
N ALA A 26 -16.78 6.78 -3.90
CA ALA A 26 -16.21 8.11 -3.62
C ALA A 26 -15.20 8.08 -2.44
N ALA A 27 -15.53 7.35 -1.37
CA ALA A 27 -14.62 7.18 -0.24
C ALA A 27 -13.36 6.38 -0.61
N LEU A 28 -13.47 5.44 -1.55
CA LEU A 28 -12.31 4.74 -2.09
C LEU A 28 -11.39 5.68 -2.87
N GLU A 29 -11.93 6.57 -3.70
CA GLU A 29 -11.13 7.56 -4.43
C GLU A 29 -10.37 8.49 -3.48
N GLU A 30 -11.01 8.96 -2.41
CA GLU A 30 -10.37 9.75 -1.34
C GLU A 30 -9.23 8.98 -0.67
N LEU A 31 -9.44 7.69 -0.36
CA LEU A 31 -8.40 6.82 0.19
C LEU A 31 -7.23 6.65 -0.77
N LEU A 32 -7.49 6.42 -2.06
CA LEU A 32 -6.44 6.27 -3.07
C LEU A 32 -5.57 7.52 -3.19
N ALA A 33 -6.18 8.71 -3.14
CA ALA A 33 -5.45 9.97 -3.15
C ALA A 33 -4.59 10.15 -1.90
N LEU A 34 -5.15 9.86 -0.71
CA LEU A 34 -4.45 9.94 0.56
C LEU A 34 -3.28 8.95 0.63
N GLN A 35 -3.47 7.71 0.15
CA GLN A 35 -2.41 6.69 0.08
C GLN A 35 -1.23 7.17 -0.78
N ALA A 36 -1.51 7.76 -1.94
CA ALA A 36 -0.49 8.31 -2.83
C ALA A 36 0.27 9.48 -2.18
N GLU A 37 -0.44 10.39 -1.49
CA GLU A 37 0.15 11.51 -0.77
C GLU A 37 1.08 11.02 0.36
N ILE A 38 0.59 10.12 1.21
CA ILE A 38 1.38 9.53 2.29
C ILE A 38 2.63 8.84 1.73
N LEU A 39 2.49 8.02 0.70
CA LEU A 39 3.63 7.33 0.09
C LEU A 39 4.68 8.33 -0.43
N ALA A 40 4.25 9.40 -1.11
CA ALA A 40 5.14 10.44 -1.61
C ALA A 40 5.85 11.21 -0.47
N ASP A 41 5.16 11.50 0.62
CA ASP A 41 5.69 12.25 1.75
C ASP A 41 6.75 11.46 2.52
N TYR A 42 6.42 10.22 2.87
CA TYR A 42 7.33 9.37 3.63
C TYR A 42 8.51 8.84 2.79
N ALA A 43 8.36 8.78 1.47
CA ALA A 43 9.48 8.56 0.55
C ALA A 43 10.57 9.64 0.73
N ARG A 44 10.20 10.92 0.81
CA ARG A 44 11.16 12.03 0.99
C ARG A 44 11.95 11.93 2.30
N MET A 45 11.33 11.36 3.34
CA MET A 45 11.95 11.12 4.65
C MET A 45 12.88 9.91 4.69
N THR A 46 12.88 9.07 3.65
CA THR A 46 13.75 7.90 3.57
C THR A 46 15.11 8.31 3.03
N ARG A 47 16.17 8.11 3.80
CA ARG A 47 17.55 8.40 3.35
C ARG A 47 17.94 7.57 2.11
N PRO A 48 18.91 8.03 1.30
CA PRO A 48 19.58 7.20 0.30
C PRO A 48 20.06 5.86 0.85
N GLY A 49 19.87 4.78 0.08
CA GLY A 49 20.11 3.41 0.50
C GLY A 49 19.15 2.89 1.58
N GLY A 50 18.21 3.71 2.03
CA GLY A 50 17.16 3.35 2.96
C GLY A 50 16.03 2.57 2.30
N LYS A 51 15.23 1.91 3.14
CA LYS A 51 14.07 1.12 2.70
C LYS A 51 12.77 1.77 3.16
N LEU A 52 11.78 1.76 2.28
CA LEU A 52 10.40 2.10 2.58
C LEU A 52 9.54 0.85 2.37
N VAL A 53 8.70 0.51 3.33
CA VAL A 53 7.71 -0.55 3.19
C VAL A 53 6.33 0.10 3.16
N TYR A 54 5.61 -0.09 2.07
CA TYR A 54 4.21 0.28 1.92
C TYR A 54 3.35 -0.94 2.25
N ALA A 55 2.33 -0.76 3.08
CA ALA A 55 1.48 -1.83 3.58
C ALA A 55 0.01 -1.41 3.64
N THR A 56 -0.89 -2.32 3.29
CA THR A 56 -2.34 -2.16 3.45
C THR A 56 -2.99 -3.46 3.89
N CYS A 57 -4.07 -3.37 4.67
CA CYS A 57 -4.98 -4.50 4.94
C CYS A 57 -6.12 -4.61 3.90
N SER A 58 -5.85 -4.22 2.65
CA SER A 58 -6.79 -4.31 1.54
C SER A 58 -6.42 -5.47 0.61
N VAL A 59 -7.43 -6.03 -0.07
CA VAL A 59 -7.23 -7.01 -1.15
C VAL A 59 -7.45 -6.39 -2.54
N LEU A 60 -7.76 -5.10 -2.60
CA LEU A 60 -7.99 -4.37 -3.84
C LEU A 60 -6.66 -3.95 -4.47
N PRO A 61 -6.38 -4.33 -5.74
CA PRO A 61 -5.14 -3.95 -6.41
C PRO A 61 -4.93 -2.44 -6.54
N CYS A 62 -6.03 -1.67 -6.58
CA CYS A 62 -5.96 -0.22 -6.64
C CYS A 62 -5.31 0.40 -5.39
N GLU A 63 -5.43 -0.23 -4.22
CA GLU A 63 -4.83 0.23 -2.97
C GLU A 63 -3.47 -0.43 -2.69
N GLY A 64 -3.08 -1.41 -3.50
CA GLY A 64 -1.82 -2.15 -3.39
C GLY A 64 -0.90 -1.89 -4.57
N GLU A 65 -0.83 -2.87 -5.47
CA GLU A 65 0.07 -2.90 -6.64
C GLU A 65 0.00 -1.61 -7.46
N HIS A 66 -1.21 -1.08 -7.69
CA HIS A 66 -1.37 0.11 -8.52
C HIS A 66 -0.75 1.36 -7.88
N GLN A 67 -0.84 1.53 -6.57
CA GLN A 67 -0.22 2.66 -5.85
C GLN A 67 1.30 2.61 -5.97
N VAL A 68 1.86 1.42 -5.72
CA VAL A 68 3.32 1.20 -5.77
C VAL A 68 3.85 1.38 -7.19
N HIS A 69 3.16 0.83 -8.19
CA HIS A 69 3.56 0.98 -9.59
C HIS A 69 3.44 2.43 -10.08
N ALA A 70 2.37 3.15 -9.71
CA ALA A 70 2.24 4.57 -10.04
C ALA A 70 3.36 5.41 -9.40
N PHE A 71 3.68 5.15 -8.14
CA PHE A 71 4.79 5.79 -7.44
C PHE A 71 6.12 5.54 -8.15
N LEU A 72 6.43 4.28 -8.48
CA LEU A 72 7.68 3.91 -9.17
C LEU A 72 7.76 4.49 -10.58
N ALA A 73 6.65 4.53 -11.33
CA ALA A 73 6.62 5.15 -12.65
C ALA A 73 6.98 6.64 -12.59
N SER A 74 6.55 7.35 -11.53
CA SER A 74 6.87 8.76 -11.33
C SER A 74 8.30 9.04 -10.83
N ARG A 75 9.02 8.02 -10.31
CA ARG A 75 10.31 8.17 -9.61
C ARG A 75 11.30 7.04 -9.91
N SER A 76 11.26 6.49 -11.12
CA SER A 76 12.01 5.30 -11.52
C SER A 76 13.53 5.45 -11.44
N ALA A 77 14.04 6.68 -11.46
CA ALA A 77 15.47 6.97 -11.28
C ALA A 77 15.94 6.90 -9.81
N GLU A 78 15.03 7.04 -8.83
CA GLU A 78 15.36 7.18 -7.42
C GLU A 78 14.96 5.97 -6.57
N TRP A 79 14.05 5.14 -7.06
CA TRP A 79 13.44 4.05 -6.31
C TRP A 79 13.42 2.75 -7.09
N THR A 80 13.57 1.64 -6.37
CA THR A 80 13.49 0.29 -6.94
C THR A 80 12.63 -0.59 -6.03
N LEU A 81 11.78 -1.42 -6.64
CA LEU A 81 11.02 -2.46 -5.95
C LEU A 81 11.95 -3.64 -5.63
N GLU A 82 12.15 -3.93 -4.36
CA GLU A 82 12.94 -5.10 -3.92
C GLU A 82 12.06 -6.33 -3.74
N GLU A 83 10.85 -6.16 -3.19
CA GLU A 83 9.95 -7.26 -2.86
C GLU A 83 8.52 -6.76 -2.86
N GLU A 84 7.61 -7.55 -3.41
CA GLU A 84 6.16 -7.31 -3.39
C GLU A 84 5.46 -8.60 -2.99
N ARG A 85 4.49 -8.50 -2.07
CA ARG A 85 3.67 -9.61 -1.65
C ARG A 85 2.23 -9.20 -1.46
N ARG A 86 1.34 -10.00 -2.04
CA ARG A 86 -0.07 -10.02 -1.73
C ARG A 86 -0.39 -11.31 -0.98
N ILE A 87 -0.98 -11.16 0.19
CA ILE A 87 -1.46 -12.26 1.02
C ILE A 87 -2.98 -12.31 0.85
N PRO A 88 -3.54 -13.32 0.17
CA PRO A 88 -4.97 -13.50 0.10
C PRO A 88 -5.54 -13.92 1.47
N PRO A 89 -6.79 -13.54 1.79
CA PRO A 89 -7.45 -14.00 3.00
C PRO A 89 -7.46 -15.53 3.09
N GLY A 90 -7.14 -16.07 4.27
CA GLY A 90 -7.18 -17.51 4.52
C GLY A 90 -5.91 -18.30 4.19
N GLU A 91 -4.92 -17.74 3.49
CA GLU A 91 -3.67 -18.46 3.16
C GLU A 91 -2.94 -18.99 4.40
N TRP A 92 -3.00 -18.23 5.50
CA TRP A 92 -2.42 -18.59 6.80
C TRP A 92 -3.48 -18.66 7.91
N GLY A 93 -4.77 -18.82 7.54
CA GLY A 93 -5.89 -18.58 8.44
C GLY A 93 -6.03 -17.10 8.88
N GLY A 94 -5.26 -16.21 8.26
CA GLY A 94 -5.20 -14.78 8.52
C GLY A 94 -6.05 -13.94 7.57
N ASP A 95 -5.96 -12.63 7.75
CA ASP A 95 -6.65 -11.64 6.94
C ASP A 95 -5.90 -11.38 5.62
N GLY A 96 -6.56 -10.72 4.66
CA GLY A 96 -5.93 -10.28 3.43
C GLY A 96 -5.03 -9.07 3.66
N PHE A 97 -3.88 -9.05 2.99
CA PHE A 97 -2.88 -8.00 3.16
C PHE A 97 -2.08 -7.78 1.89
N TYR A 98 -1.56 -6.56 1.71
CA TYR A 98 -0.60 -6.23 0.67
C TYR A 98 0.60 -5.51 1.28
N MET A 99 1.79 -5.83 0.81
CA MET A 99 3.02 -5.14 1.20
C MET A 99 4.05 -5.09 0.08
N ALA A 100 4.74 -3.97 -0.03
CA ALA A 100 5.86 -3.79 -0.96
C ALA A 100 7.04 -3.10 -0.26
N ARG A 101 8.24 -3.64 -0.47
CA ARG A 101 9.50 -3.06 0.00
C ARG A 101 10.22 -2.38 -1.15
N LEU A 102 10.42 -1.08 -1.01
CA LEU A 102 11.12 -0.21 -1.93
C LEU A 102 12.47 0.20 -1.34
N MET A 103 13.49 0.28 -2.18
CA MET A 103 14.80 0.84 -1.82
C MET A 103 14.99 2.18 -2.53
N ARG A 104 15.44 3.20 -1.79
CA ARG A 104 15.88 4.46 -2.39
C ARG A 104 17.30 4.29 -2.91
N THR A 105 17.46 4.28 -4.23
CA THR A 105 18.73 4.01 -4.92
C THR A 105 19.57 5.27 -5.16
N ALA A 106 18.94 6.43 -5.26
CA ALA A 106 19.64 7.70 -5.49
C ALA A 106 20.27 8.28 -4.18
N PRO A 107 21.48 8.88 -4.26
CA PRO A 107 22.08 9.69 -3.20
C PRO A 107 21.33 11.00 -2.93
#